data_AF-A0A376UBU6-F1
#
_entry.id   AF-A0A376UBU6-F1
#
_cell.length_a   1.000
_cell.length_b   1.000
_cell.length_c   1.000
_cell.angle_alpha   90.00
_cell.angle_beta   90.00
_cell.angle_gamma   90.00
#
_symmetry.space_group_name_H-M   'P 1'
#
loop_
_entity.id
_entity.type
_entity.pdbx_description
1 polymer ?
#
loop_
_entity_poly.entity_id
_entity_poly.type
_entity_poly.pdbx_seq_one_letter_code
_entity_poly.pdbx_strand_id
1 'polypeptide(L)'
;MLVPEDMSVGWFSKALESVDEVRIITDGRINFIEPSTGLEKKGNSKGSMLLIWRPFISPRRMFTTVSKAALMAIGQGVRMAA
;
A
#
# COMPACT_ATOMS: atom_id res chain seq x y z
N MET A 1 -2.53 -3.03 -4.83
CA MET A 1 -3.02 -1.65 -5.02
C MET A 1 -2.67 -0.82 -3.80
N LEU A 2 -2.04 0.34 -3.97
CA LEU A 2 -1.74 1.28 -2.86
C LEU A 2 -2.92 2.24 -2.68
N VAL A 3 -3.42 2.36 -1.45
CA VAL A 3 -4.57 3.22 -1.11
C VAL A 3 -4.33 3.98 0.20
N PRO A 4 -5.03 5.09 0.44
CA PRO A 4 -5.06 5.71 1.76
C PRO A 4 -5.59 4.75 2.82
N GLU A 5 -5.07 4.87 4.04
CA GLU A 5 -5.58 4.11 5.18
C GLU A 5 -6.91 4.70 5.66
N ASP A 6 -7.99 4.35 4.97
CA ASP A 6 -9.35 4.76 5.30
C ASP A 6 -10.29 3.55 5.27
N MET A 7 -10.65 3.07 6.46
CA MET A 7 -11.55 1.92 6.62
C MET A 7 -13.02 2.33 6.78
N SER A 8 -13.31 3.64 6.85
CA SER A 8 -14.66 4.16 7.12
C SER A 8 -15.55 4.26 5.86
N VAL A 9 -14.97 3.98 4.69
CA VAL A 9 -15.54 4.27 3.37
C VAL A 9 -15.99 2.99 2.65
N GLY A 10 -17.05 3.11 1.84
CA GLY A 10 -17.70 1.94 1.23
C GLY A 10 -16.79 1.08 0.34
N TRP A 11 -15.79 1.67 -0.32
CA TRP A 11 -14.85 0.90 -1.13
C TRP A 11 -14.03 -0.09 -0.31
N PHE A 12 -13.75 0.21 0.97
CA PHE A 12 -12.97 -0.67 1.83
C PHE A 12 -13.76 -1.95 2.12
N SER A 13 -15.03 -1.80 2.49
CA SER A 13 -15.95 -2.94 2.64
C SER A 13 -16.03 -3.79 1.38
N LYS A 14 -16.13 -3.14 0.20
CA LYS A 14 -16.16 -3.84 -1.10
C LYS A 14 -14.86 -4.61 -1.38
N ALA A 15 -13.71 -4.05 -1.01
CA ALA A 15 -12.42 -4.72 -1.17
C ALA A 15 -12.35 -6.00 -0.31
N LEU A 16 -12.86 -5.98 0.93
CA LEU A 16 -12.83 -7.13 1.84
C LEU A 16 -13.56 -8.37 1.30
N GLU A 17 -14.49 -8.21 0.35
CA GLU A 17 -15.17 -9.34 -0.28
C GLU A 17 -14.19 -10.27 -1.01
N SER A 18 -13.12 -9.71 -1.61
CA SER A 18 -12.23 -10.42 -2.53
C SER A 18 -10.73 -10.29 -2.24
N VAL A 19 -10.31 -9.34 -1.38
CA VAL A 19 -8.90 -9.13 -1.08
C VAL A 19 -8.33 -10.31 -0.31
N ASP A 20 -7.14 -10.75 -0.70
CA ASP A 20 -6.45 -11.82 0.03
C ASP A 20 -5.74 -11.26 1.26
N GLU A 21 -5.17 -10.06 1.16
CA GLU A 21 -4.45 -9.42 2.23
C GLU A 21 -4.55 -7.88 2.19
N VAL A 22 -4.82 -7.29 3.34
CA VAL A 22 -4.65 -5.87 3.64
C VAL A 22 -3.35 -5.71 4.42
N ARG A 23 -2.35 -5.05 3.83
CA ARG A 23 -1.06 -4.81 4.48
C ARG A 23 -0.91 -3.34 4.81
N ILE A 24 -0.98 -3.01 6.09
CA ILE A 24 -0.86 -1.66 6.63
C ILE A 24 0.61 -1.25 6.64
N ILE A 25 0.91 -0.03 6.20
CA ILE A 25 2.27 0.51 6.23
C ILE A 25 2.44 1.29 7.54
N THR A 26 3.37 0.84 8.38
CA THR A 26 3.71 1.47 9.66
C THR A 26 4.91 2.40 9.54
N ASP A 27 5.15 3.21 10.57
CA ASP A 27 6.35 4.06 10.70
C ASP A 27 6.50 5.11 9.60
N GLY A 28 5.37 5.58 9.08
CA GLY A 28 5.28 6.65 8.10
C GLY A 28 4.24 6.38 7.03
N ARG A 29 4.26 7.22 5.99
CA ARG A 29 3.34 7.16 4.84
C ARG A 29 4.11 7.19 3.53
N ILE A 30 3.48 6.70 2.47
CA ILE A 30 4.02 6.77 1.12
C ILE A 30 3.57 8.09 0.48
N ASN A 31 4.54 8.91 0.09
CA ASN A 31 4.29 10.11 -0.71
C ASN A 31 4.37 9.74 -2.19
N PHE A 32 3.55 10.41 -3.01
CA PHE A 32 3.64 10.28 -4.46
C PHE A 32 4.66 11.27 -5.02
N ILE A 33 5.26 10.91 -6.15
CA ILE A 33 6.15 11.79 -6.89
C ILE A 33 5.31 12.63 -7.84
N GLU A 34 5.50 13.95 -7.82
CA GLU A 34 4.88 14.84 -8.78
C GLU A 34 5.56 14.70 -10.15
N PRO A 35 4.82 14.38 -11.23
CA PRO A 35 5.45 14.08 -12.52
C PRO A 35 6.26 15.23 -13.14
N SER A 36 5.82 16.48 -12.90
CA SER A 36 6.47 17.66 -13.49
C SER A 36 7.78 18.03 -12.80
N THR A 37 7.88 17.83 -11.48
CA THR A 37 9.04 18.22 -10.68
C THR A 37 9.96 17.05 -10.34
N GLY A 38 9.45 15.81 -10.39
CA GLY A 38 10.17 14.62 -9.94
C GLY A 38 10.35 14.56 -8.42
N LEU A 39 9.76 15.51 -7.68
CA LEU A 39 9.89 15.60 -6.23
C LEU A 39 8.69 14.95 -5.53
N GLU A 40 8.90 14.56 -4.27
CA GLU A 40 7.81 14.07 -3.44
C GLU A 40 6.78 15.18 -3.18
N LYS A 41 5.52 14.92 -3.57
CA LYS A 41 4.40 15.76 -3.22
C LYS A 41 3.94 15.44 -1.80
N LYS A 42 4.29 16.31 -0.87
CA LYS A 42 3.81 16.24 0.52
C LYS A 42 2.37 16.76 0.56
N GLY A 43 1.44 15.93 1.04
CA GLY A 43 0.02 16.32 1.10
C GLY A 43 -0.97 15.20 1.42
N ASN A 44 -0.58 13.93 1.32
CA ASN A 44 -1.43 12.82 1.76
C ASN A 44 -1.45 12.77 3.30
N SER A 45 -2.52 13.23 3.95
CA SER A 45 -2.59 13.31 5.41
C SER A 45 -2.83 11.96 6.09
N LYS A 46 -3.45 11.00 5.39
CA LYS A 46 -3.78 9.68 5.92
C LYS A 46 -2.58 8.73 5.82
N GLY A 47 -2.63 7.66 6.63
CA GLY A 47 -1.72 6.52 6.50
C GLY A 47 -1.84 5.85 5.12
N SER A 48 -1.08 4.79 4.90
CA SER A 48 -1.09 4.06 3.62
C SER A 48 -1.24 2.57 3.86
N MET A 49 -2.00 1.90 3.00
CA MET A 49 -2.12 0.44 3.02
C MET A 49 -2.05 -0.14 1.60
N LEU A 50 -1.68 -1.41 1.52
CA LEU A 50 -1.71 -2.19 0.30
C LEU A 50 -2.88 -3.18 0.36
N LEU A 51 -3.72 -3.15 -0.66
CA LEU A 51 -4.66 -4.23 -0.96
C LEU A 51 -3.98 -5.20 -1.91
N ILE A 52 -3.85 -6.46 -1.51
CA ILE A 52 -3.12 -7.49 -2.23
C ILE A 52 -4.10 -8.60 -2.61
N TRP A 53 -4.24 -8.82 -3.91
CA TRP A 53 -4.91 -10.00 -4.48
C TRP A 53 -3.83 -10.94 -4.99
N ARG A 54 -3.90 -12.20 -4.58
CA ARG A 54 -3.03 -13.25 -5.11
C ARG A 54 -3.86 -14.15 -6.01
N PRO A 55 -3.38 -14.45 -7.23
CA PRO A 55 -4.12 -15.29 -8.16
C PRO A 55 -4.15 -16.74 -7.67
N PHE A 56 -5.18 -17.49 -8.10
CA PHE A 56 -5.31 -18.94 -7.91
C PHE A 56 -5.35 -19.43 -6.46
N ILE A 57 -5.74 -18.57 -5.52
CA ILE A 57 -5.97 -18.96 -4.12
C ILE A 57 -7.33 -18.45 -3.62
N SER A 58 -7.85 -19.07 -2.58
CA SER A 58 -8.98 -18.51 -1.84
C SER A 58 -8.52 -17.29 -1.04
N PRO A 59 -9.18 -16.12 -1.16
CA PRO A 59 -8.80 -14.93 -0.41
C PRO A 59 -8.85 -15.15 1.10
N ARG A 60 -7.71 -14.94 1.78
CA ARG A 60 -7.59 -15.16 3.22
C ARG A 60 -8.08 -13.98 4.07
N ARG A 61 -8.26 -12.80 3.47
CA ARG A 61 -8.70 -11.56 4.14
C ARG A 61 -7.84 -11.20 5.36
N MET A 62 -6.53 -11.44 5.26
CA MET A 62 -5.62 -11.22 6.38
C MET A 62 -5.25 -9.74 6.51
N PHE A 63 -5.01 -9.32 7.75
CA PHE A 63 -4.42 -8.02 8.05
C PHE A 63 -2.98 -8.23 8.53
N THR A 64 -2.04 -7.56 7.88
CA THR A 64 -0.62 -7.60 8.25
C THR A 64 -0.02 -6.21 8.24
N THR A 65 1.22 -6.08 8.72
CA THR A 65 1.95 -4.81 8.75
C THR A 65 3.29 -4.92 8.02
N VAL A 66 3.78 -3.78 7.55
CA VAL A 66 5.16 -3.62 7.06
C VAL A 66 5.61 -2.19 7.36
N SER A 67 6.85 -2.00 7.83
CA SER A 67 7.36 -0.65 8.03
C SER A 67 7.66 0.01 6.69
N LYS A 68 7.49 1.34 6.62
CA LYS A 68 7.86 2.13 5.45
C LYS A 68 9.30 1.87 5.03
N ALA A 69 10.23 1.81 5.99
CA ALA A 69 11.64 1.59 5.72
C ALA A 69 11.89 0.24 5.03
N ALA A 70 11.28 -0.84 5.52
CA ALA A 70 11.40 -2.17 4.92
C ALA A 70 10.84 -2.19 3.49
N LEU A 71 9.69 -1.56 3.27
CA LEU A 71 9.08 -1.48 1.93
C LEU A 71 9.98 -0.72 0.94
N MET A 72 10.57 0.39 1.36
CA MET A 72 11.48 1.18 0.53
C MET A 72 12.77 0.41 0.19
N ALA A 73 13.35 -0.32 1.15
CA ALA A 73 14.54 -1.13 0.94
C ALA A 73 14.29 -2.24 -0.11
N ILE A 74 13.16 -2.95 -0.01
CA ILE A 74 12.74 -3.96 -1.01
C ILE A 74 12.61 -3.30 -2.39
N GLY A 75 11.91 -2.16 -2.46
CA GLY A 75 11.71 -1.44 -3.72
C GLY A 75 13.00 -0.97 -4.38
N GLN A 76 14.00 -0.55 -3.59
CA GLN A 76 15.32 -0.20 -4.11
C GLN A 76 16.01 -1.40 -4.76
N GLY A 77 15.97 -2.58 -4.13
CA GLY A 77 16.53 -3.80 -4.69
C GLY A 77 15.90 -4.17 -6.04
N VAL A 78 14.58 -4.03 -6.17
CA VAL A 78 13.87 -4.28 -7.45
C VAL A 78 14.29 -3.29 -8.54
N ARG A 79 14.43 -2.00 -8.22
CA ARG A 79 14.84 -0.97 -9.19
C ARG A 79 16.26 -1.13 -9.70
N MET A 80 17.16 -1.69 -8.88
CA MET A 80 18.54 -1.96 -9.31
C MET A 80 18.64 -3.18 -10.23
N ALA A 81 17.64 -4.07 -10.19
CA ALA A 81 17.60 -5.30 -10.98
C ALA A 81 16.83 -5.16 -12.31
N ALA A 82 16.19 -4.00 -12.56
CA ALA A 82 15.40 -3.69 -13.75
C ALA A 82 16.15 -2.71 -14.65
#